data_AF-A0A5K1EVW9-F1
#
_entry.id   AF-A0A5K1EVW9-F1
#
_cell.length_a   1.000
_cell.length_b   1.000
_cell.length_c   1.000
_cell.angle_alpha   90.00
_cell.angle_beta   90.00
_cell.angle_gamma   90.00
#
_symmetry.space_group_name_H-M   'P 1'
#
loop_
_entity.id
_entity.type
_entity.pdbx_description
1 polymer ?
#
loop_
_entity_poly.entity_id
_entity_poly.type
_entity_poly.pdbx_seq_one_letter_code
_entity_poly.pdbx_strand_id
1 'polypeptide(L)'
;CMLNDRSKPIIFSMARLDRVKNMTGLVEWFGKNKRLRELVNLVVVAGYHDVKKSSDREEIAEIEKMHSLIEKYNLNGQFRWIVAQKNRVRNGELYRYIADTRGAFVQ
;
A
#
# COMPACT_ATOMS: atom_id res chain seq x y z
N CYS A 1 -3.85 -8.46 7.00
CA CYS A 1 -5.24 -8.02 7.25
C CYS A 1 -6.06 -8.01 5.96
N MET A 2 -7.29 -8.51 5.98
CA MET A 2 -8.22 -8.53 4.83
C MET A 2 -8.89 -7.16 4.67
N LEU A 3 -9.31 -6.79 3.45
CA LEU A 3 -10.15 -5.59 3.24
C LEU A 3 -11.58 -5.92 3.66
N ASN A 4 -12.22 -5.02 4.40
CA ASN A 4 -13.57 -5.21 4.96
C ASN A 4 -14.63 -5.13 3.87
N ASP A 5 -14.51 -4.15 2.98
CA ASP A 5 -15.42 -3.96 1.86
C ASP A 5 -14.66 -4.07 0.55
N ARG A 6 -14.93 -5.14 -0.20
CA ARG A 6 -14.27 -5.41 -1.48
C ARG A 6 -14.98 -4.76 -2.67
N SER A 7 -16.16 -4.15 -2.46
CA SER A 7 -16.91 -3.46 -3.51
C SER A 7 -16.38 -2.06 -3.79
N LYS A 8 -15.64 -1.47 -2.84
CA LYS A 8 -15.04 -0.14 -2.99
C LYS A 8 -13.93 -0.14 -4.06
N PRO A 9 -13.82 0.94 -4.84
CA PRO A 9 -12.68 1.15 -5.73
C PRO A 9 -11.35 1.09 -4.97
N ILE A 10 -10.31 0.66 -5.67
CA ILE A 10 -8.97 0.55 -5.09
C ILE A 10 -8.08 1.66 -5.63
N ILE A 11 -7.52 2.46 -4.72
CA ILE A 11 -6.31 3.22 -5.03
C ILE A 11 -5.11 2.30 -4.89
N PHE A 12 -4.32 2.23 -5.95
CA PHE A 12 -3.21 1.30 -6.07
C PHE A 12 -1.89 2.05 -6.28
N SER A 13 -0.83 1.58 -5.63
CA SER A 13 0.52 2.03 -5.89
C SER A 13 1.52 0.88 -5.76
N MET A 14 2.49 0.82 -6.67
CA MET A 14 3.54 -0.20 -6.69
C MET A 14 4.89 0.45 -6.92
N ALA A 15 5.77 0.39 -5.93
CA ALA A 15 7.13 0.91 -6.03
C ALA A 15 8.06 0.17 -5.07
N ARG A 16 9.37 0.43 -5.19
CA ARG A 16 10.32 0.06 -4.13
C ARG A 16 10.01 0.88 -2.88
N LEU A 17 10.29 0.30 -1.71
CA LEU A 17 10.10 0.97 -0.45
C LEU A 17 11.39 1.71 -0.08
N ASP A 18 11.55 2.91 -0.64
CA ASP A 18 12.66 3.82 -0.36
C ASP A 18 12.11 5.23 -0.07
N ARG A 19 12.95 6.10 0.51
CA ARG A 19 12.53 7.43 0.95
C ARG A 19 12.09 8.33 -0.21
N VAL A 20 12.68 8.13 -1.39
CA VAL A 20 12.42 8.94 -2.59
C VAL A 20 11.04 8.59 -3.18
N LYS A 21 10.65 7.32 -3.14
CA LYS A 21 9.32 6.86 -3.58
C LYS A 21 8.19 7.28 -2.64
N ASN A 22 8.51 7.62 -1.39
CA ASN A 22 7.58 8.22 -0.42
C ASN A 22 6.25 7.45 -0.23
N MET A 23 6.34 6.11 -0.25
CA MET A 23 5.16 5.24 -0.10
C MET A 23 4.51 5.42 1.28
N THR A 24 5.30 5.65 2.32
CA THR A 24 4.78 5.93 3.67
C THR A 24 4.07 7.28 3.74
N GLY A 25 4.48 8.28 2.95
CA GLY A 25 3.77 9.55 2.83
C GLY A 25 2.36 9.39 2.25
N LEU A 26 2.21 8.57 1.21
CA LEU A 26 0.88 8.23 0.65
C LEU A 26 -0.02 7.58 1.71
N VAL A 27 0.52 6.63 2.48
CA VAL A 27 -0.22 5.96 3.56
C VAL A 27 -0.62 6.96 4.65
N GLU A 28 0.25 7.89 5.00
CA GLU A 28 -0.05 8.95 5.95
C GLU A 28 -1.17 9.88 5.45
N TRP A 29 -1.13 10.31 4.19
CA TRP A 29 -2.17 11.14 3.58
C TRP A 29 -3.52 10.42 3.54
N PHE A 30 -3.52 9.16 3.15
CA PHE A 30 -4.72 8.32 3.18
C PHE A 30 -5.25 8.18 4.62
N GLY A 31 -4.39 7.89 5.59
CA GLY A 31 -4.78 7.73 6.99
C GLY A 31 -5.42 8.98 7.61
N LYS A 32 -4.94 10.17 7.23
CA LYS A 32 -5.46 11.47 7.67
C LYS A 32 -6.80 11.85 7.02
N ASN A 33 -7.08 11.40 5.80
CA ASN A 33 -8.26 11.83 5.05
C ASN A 33 -9.44 10.85 5.21
N LYS A 34 -10.34 11.16 6.16
CA LYS A 34 -11.54 10.33 6.43
C LYS A 34 -12.45 10.15 5.21
N ARG A 35 -12.70 11.24 4.46
CA ARG A 35 -13.54 11.18 3.26
C ARG A 35 -12.97 10.22 2.22
N LEU A 36 -11.65 10.25 2.00
CA LEU A 36 -11.01 9.32 1.07
C LEU A 36 -11.17 7.87 1.55
N ARG A 37 -10.91 7.60 2.83
CA ARG A 37 -11.05 6.28 3.46
C ARG A 37 -12.46 5.69 3.42
N GLU A 38 -13.47 6.54 3.41
CA GLU A 38 -14.87 6.12 3.25
C GLU A 38 -15.18 5.68 1.82
N LEU A 39 -14.56 6.32 0.82
CA LEU A 39 -14.85 6.09 -0.60
C LEU A 39 -14.06 4.93 -1.21
N VAL A 40 -12.81 4.73 -0.79
CA VAL A 40 -11.89 3.79 -1.46
C VAL A 40 -11.06 2.97 -0.48
N ASN A 41 -10.55 1.84 -0.96
CA ASN A 41 -9.47 1.11 -0.28
C ASN A 41 -8.11 1.55 -0.82
N LEU A 42 -7.07 1.48 0.01
CA LEU A 42 -5.69 1.71 -0.42
C LEU A 42 -4.93 0.38 -0.46
N VAL A 43 -4.32 0.07 -1.60
CA VAL A 43 -3.44 -1.09 -1.78
C VAL A 43 -2.05 -0.60 -2.19
N VAL A 44 -1.05 -0.97 -1.39
CA VAL A 44 0.36 -0.64 -1.63
C VAL A 44 1.16 -1.92 -1.82
N VAL A 45 1.86 -2.03 -2.94
CA VAL A 45 2.81 -3.12 -3.23
C VAL A 45 4.22 -2.56 -3.12
N ALA A 46 4.90 -2.82 -2.00
CA ALA A 46 6.24 -2.30 -1.75
C ALA A 46 6.97 -3.12 -0.68
N GLY A 47 8.30 -3.20 -0.79
CA GLY A 47 9.21 -3.77 0.22
C GLY A 47 8.78 -5.10 0.84
N TYR A 48 9.13 -5.29 2.12
CA TYR A 48 8.81 -6.48 2.93
C TYR A 48 8.08 -6.11 4.22
N HIS A 49 7.30 -7.02 4.78
CA HIS A 49 6.67 -6.80 6.09
C HIS A 49 7.65 -6.88 7.26
N ASP A 50 8.75 -7.62 7.10
CA ASP A 50 9.72 -7.88 8.16
C ASP A 50 11.02 -7.16 7.83
N VAL A 51 11.48 -6.31 8.75
CA VAL A 51 12.76 -5.58 8.67
C VAL A 51 13.93 -6.53 8.46
N LYS A 52 13.88 -7.74 9.02
CA LYS A 52 14.97 -8.73 8.92
C LYS A 52 15.19 -9.27 7.50
N LYS A 53 14.22 -9.06 6.60
CA LYS A 53 14.32 -9.45 5.18
C LYS A 53 15.00 -8.39 4.32
N SER A 54 15.25 -7.21 4.87
CA SER A 54 16.00 -6.16 4.20
C SER A 54 17.37 -5.98 4.85
N SER A 55 18.37 -5.71 4.02
CA SER A 55 19.70 -5.25 4.44
C SER A 55 19.90 -3.76 4.19
N ASP A 56 18.92 -3.09 3.58
CA ASP A 56 18.96 -1.66 3.28
C ASP A 56 18.38 -0.86 4.45
N ARG A 57 19.18 0.06 4.99
CA ARG A 57 18.78 0.88 6.15
C ARG A 57 17.61 1.81 5.81
N GLU A 58 17.51 2.30 4.59
CA GLU A 58 16.39 3.16 4.19
C GLU A 58 15.09 2.35 4.13
N GLU A 59 15.13 1.17 3.51
CA GLU A 59 13.97 0.27 3.45
C GLU A 59 13.54 -0.19 4.84
N ILE A 60 14.48 -0.52 5.74
CA ILE A 60 14.19 -0.88 7.14
C ILE A 60 13.43 0.26 7.84
N ALA A 61 13.92 1.50 7.73
CA ALA A 61 13.28 2.65 8.35
C ALA A 61 11.86 2.91 7.79
N GLU A 62 11.68 2.73 6.48
CA GLU A 62 10.36 2.87 5.84
C GLU A 62 9.40 1.72 6.21
N ILE A 63 9.90 0.49 6.43
CA ILE A 63 9.12 -0.65 6.96
C ILE A 63 8.60 -0.33 8.36
N GLU A 64 9.48 0.13 9.26
CA GLU A 64 9.10 0.51 10.63
C GLU A 64 8.04 1.62 10.61
N LYS A 65 8.27 2.66 9.81
CA LYS A 65 7.32 3.76 9.62
C LYS A 65 5.98 3.28 9.08
N MET A 66 5.97 2.36 8.11
CA MET A 66 4.74 1.78 7.58
C MET A 66 3.93 1.10 8.68
N HIS A 67 4.56 0.28 9.53
CA HIS A 67 3.90 -0.35 10.68
C HIS A 67 3.33 0.67 11.65
N SER A 68 4.12 1.68 12.02
CA SER A 68 3.66 2.76 12.91
C SER A 68 2.46 3.52 12.33
N LEU A 69 2.41 3.77 11.02
CA LEU A 69 1.29 4.45 10.38
C LEU A 69 0.02 3.58 10.36
N ILE A 70 0.15 2.28 10.09
CA ILE A 70 -0.97 1.34 10.10
C ILE A 70 -1.64 1.33 11.48
N GLU A 71 -0.83 1.26 12.54
CA GLU A 71 -1.30 1.26 13.91
C GLU A 71 -1.90 2.62 14.30
N LYS A 72 -1.15 3.70 14.08
CA LYS A 72 -1.56 5.08 14.42
C LYS A 72 -2.89 5.49 13.81
N TYR A 73 -3.15 5.12 12.56
CA TYR A 73 -4.38 5.48 11.84
C TYR A 73 -5.45 4.38 11.83
N ASN A 74 -5.20 3.25 12.52
CA ASN A 74 -6.02 2.05 12.53
C ASN A 74 -6.51 1.70 11.12
N LEU A 75 -5.57 1.45 10.21
CA LEU A 75 -5.86 1.25 8.78
C LEU A 75 -6.38 -0.16 8.45
N ASN A 76 -6.47 -1.03 9.45
CA ASN A 76 -6.97 -2.40 9.28
C ASN A 76 -8.39 -2.39 8.68
N GLY A 77 -8.56 -3.14 7.59
CA GLY A 77 -9.84 -3.25 6.89
C GLY A 77 -10.03 -2.30 5.70
N GLN A 78 -9.21 -1.24 5.58
CA GLN A 78 -9.26 -0.27 4.48
C GLN A 78 -7.93 -0.19 3.71
N PHE A 79 -6.85 -0.63 4.34
CA PHE A 79 -5.52 -0.65 3.77
C PHE A 79 -5.00 -2.08 3.62
N ARG A 80 -4.34 -2.34 2.49
CA ARG A 80 -3.60 -3.58 2.25
C ARG A 80 -2.19 -3.28 1.78
N TRP A 81 -1.23 -3.65 2.60
CA TRP A 81 0.16 -3.74 2.21
C TRP A 81 0.47 -5.14 1.67
N ILE A 82 1.09 -5.21 0.49
CA ILE A 82 1.52 -6.42 -0.18
C ILE A 82 3.03 -6.34 -0.40
N VAL A 83 3.75 -7.41 -0.08
CA VAL A 83 5.19 -7.54 -0.36
C VAL A 83 5.46 -7.34 -1.86
N ALA A 84 6.58 -6.72 -2.21
CA ALA A 84 6.96 -6.47 -3.60
C ALA A 84 6.93 -7.75 -4.45
N GLN A 85 6.37 -7.66 -5.66
CA GLN A 85 6.16 -8.81 -6.55
C GLN A 85 7.11 -8.80 -7.73
N LYS A 86 7.86 -9.89 -7.90
CA LYS A 86 8.85 -10.05 -8.99
C LYS A 86 8.24 -10.60 -10.29
N ASN A 87 7.04 -11.17 -10.24
CA ASN A 87 6.39 -11.78 -11.41
C ASN A 87 5.67 -10.72 -12.26
N ARG A 88 6.26 -10.37 -13.41
CA ARG A 88 5.74 -9.34 -14.33
C ARG A 88 4.39 -9.71 -14.95
N VAL A 89 4.17 -10.99 -15.28
CA VAL A 89 2.90 -11.45 -15.89
C VAL A 89 1.75 -11.24 -14.91
N ARG A 90 1.95 -11.64 -13.64
CA ARG A 90 0.95 -11.44 -12.60
C ARG A 90 0.74 -9.97 -12.25
N ASN A 91 1.79 -9.15 -12.33
CA ASN A 91 1.66 -7.71 -12.13
C ASN A 91 0.78 -7.07 -13.21
N GLY A 92 0.86 -7.54 -14.46
CA GLY A 92 -0.04 -7.09 -15.53
C GLY A 92 -1.52 -7.37 -15.22
N GLU A 93 -1.82 -8.57 -14.71
CA GLU A 93 -3.18 -8.88 -14.24
C GLU A 93 -3.62 -8.05 -13.05
N LEU A 94 -2.69 -7.72 -12.14
CA LEU A 94 -2.99 -6.86 -11.02
C LEU A 94 -3.47 -5.48 -11.50
N TYR A 95 -2.77 -4.85 -12.45
CA TYR A 95 -3.21 -3.56 -13.01
C TYR A 95 -4.60 -3.65 -13.67
N ARG A 96 -4.88 -4.71 -14.44
CA ARG A 96 -6.21 -4.92 -15.04
C ARG A 96 -7.30 -5.05 -13.97
N TYR A 97 -7.04 -5.84 -12.93
CA TYR A 97 -7.96 -6.00 -11.81
C TYR A 97 -8.27 -4.67 -11.10
N ILE A 98 -7.26 -3.81 -10.90
CA ILE A 98 -7.50 -2.48 -10.32
C ILE A 98 -8.41 -1.64 -11.23
N ALA A 99 -8.21 -1.70 -12.55
CA ALA A 99 -9.07 -1.00 -13.51
C ALA A 99 -10.53 -1.52 -13.46
N ASP A 100 -10.74 -2.83 -13.31
CA ASP A 100 -12.07 -3.42 -13.16
C ASP A 100 -12.81 -2.90 -11.92
N THR A 101 -12.09 -2.62 -10.84
CA THR A 101 -12.66 -1.97 -9.63
C THR A 101 -12.99 -0.49 -9.81
N ARG A 102 -12.77 0.07 -11.01
CA ARG A 102 -12.80 1.52 -11.29
C ARG A 102 -11.87 2.30 -10.35
N GLY A 103 -10.75 1.66 -10.01
CA GLY A 103 -9.72 2.20 -9.14
C GLY A 103 -8.86 3.27 -9.83
N ALA A 104 -7.82 3.70 -9.12
CA ALA A 104 -6.85 4.66 -9.64
C ALA A 104 -5.43 4.23 -9.28
N PHE A 105 -4.46 4.58 -10.12
CA PHE A 105 -3.04 4.43 -9.83
C PHE A 105 -2.47 5.76 -9.32
N VAL A 106 -1.65 5.70 -8.27
CA VAL A 106 -0.97 6.87 -7.69
C VAL A 106 0.53 6.57 -7.57
N GLN A 107 1.36 7.53 -7.93
CA GLN A 107 2.83 7.44 -7.94
C GLN A 107 3.47 8.69 -7.36
#